data_AF-A0A7H9DRG0-F1
#
_entry.id   AF-A0A7H9DRG0-F1
#
_cell.length_a   1.000
_cell.length_b   1.000
_cell.length_c   1.000
_cell.angle_alpha   90.00
_cell.angle_beta   90.00
_cell.angle_gamma   90.00
#
_symmetry.space_group_name_H-M   'P 1'
#
loop_
_entity.id
_entity.type
_entity.pdbx_description
1 polymer ?
#
loop_
_entity_poly.entity_id
_entity_poly.type
_entity_poly.pdbx_seq_one_letter_code
_entity_poly.pdbx_strand_id
1 'polypeptide(L)'
;MKNKLLYFIFTGFLTTQTSYSQVGINTDNPQSTLDVVASLATTSKDGILPPRVTKQQLAAKNSGTYNTNQEGAIVYVTTADIPTGVTPSLSQVTNITSSGYYYFNGTEWSPYLSKNIYNSDGSLTGNRIVTQGNHTLAYTSSVANGFSVDGPTFSVDAANHKIGIGTTTPETKLHVVSTDPKLSRYNLIDANSGSNQYGIMALRNISELAIGNLSLLGFTNNGPTAGGANWALGSIRTGISDTKGLEEDFYIGNSNGGNLIERMRISASGNIGIGTSSPNNKLHIKGSSNIDPVRIEGLQSGDMAVTGSKMLMIDGNNNVKTTTLTPVGVTNGLSKTAAGDIKLGGTLTEATTITTDGTNTLKLAGLTTGNASNIGSKILIVDSNNNVQVTDKIANDLSIPSPAIFTLLTAQSNFLDNTAAGAKKTVPMSLTKNAIKGLTFDASSETITFPPGIYQITFIYEAFVGGSCTVSSYLVDFPKEVGTQRIHSTASHKADASGLGTNHGGTISYVTTLANTTSWVIQLGRGSSGNCSNGMTLVQNSTQLVVFKLGDI
;
A
#
# COMPACT_ATOMS: atom_id res chain seq x y z
N MET A 1 112.98 49.27 -21.62
CA MET A 1 114.17 49.89 -22.24
C MET A 1 113.78 51.18 -22.95
N LYS A 2 114.04 52.33 -22.31
CA LYS A 2 114.39 53.62 -22.93
C LYS A 2 115.34 54.29 -21.94
N ASN A 3 116.56 54.52 -22.41
CA ASN A 3 117.71 54.91 -21.59
C ASN A 3 117.57 56.31 -21.02
N LYS A 4 117.68 56.44 -19.69
CA LYS A 4 118.21 57.65 -19.06
C LYS A 4 119.20 57.24 -17.97
N LEU A 5 120.46 57.50 -18.31
CA LEU A 5 121.63 57.45 -17.44
C LEU A 5 121.39 58.42 -16.27
N LEU A 6 121.42 57.94 -15.03
CA LEU A 6 121.51 58.79 -13.83
C LEU A 6 122.75 58.35 -13.05
N TYR A 7 123.79 59.17 -13.11
CA TYR A 7 125.00 59.05 -12.30
C TYR A 7 124.64 59.39 -10.85
N PHE A 8 124.81 58.45 -9.92
CA PHE A 8 124.84 58.76 -8.49
C PHE A 8 126.30 58.80 -8.02
N ILE A 9 126.73 60.01 -7.66
CA ILE A 9 128.03 60.29 -7.05
C ILE A 9 127.98 59.84 -5.59
N PHE A 10 128.99 59.05 -5.22
CA PHE A 10 129.27 58.56 -3.89
C PHE A 10 129.80 59.72 -3.02
N THR A 11 129.05 60.16 -2.01
CA THR A 11 129.62 60.86 -0.84
C THR A 11 129.00 60.29 0.42
N GLY A 12 129.87 59.76 1.29
CA GLY A 12 129.50 58.99 2.46
C GLY A 12 128.88 59.84 3.56
N PHE A 13 127.76 59.37 4.08
CA PHE A 13 127.36 59.59 5.46
C PHE A 13 127.02 58.21 6.05
N LEU A 14 127.87 57.73 6.96
CA LEU A 14 127.60 56.55 7.78
C LEU A 14 126.47 56.89 8.75
N THR A 15 125.25 56.48 8.42
CA THR A 15 124.19 56.22 9.40
C THR A 15 123.63 54.84 9.09
N THR A 16 123.78 53.90 10.02
CA THR A 16 123.19 52.56 9.94
C THR A 16 121.68 52.66 10.06
N GLN A 17 121.00 52.96 8.95
CA GLN A 17 119.57 52.78 8.83
C GLN A 17 119.32 51.31 8.54
N THR A 18 118.59 50.62 9.41
CA THR A 18 118.08 49.28 9.14
C THR A 18 117.11 49.38 7.95
N SER A 19 117.57 49.06 6.75
CA SER A 19 116.71 48.95 5.57
C SER A 19 115.89 47.66 5.69
N TYR A 20 114.60 47.79 5.98
CA TYR A 20 113.66 46.68 5.89
C TYR A 20 113.42 46.35 4.41
N SER A 21 113.46 45.06 4.03
CA SER A 21 113.20 44.60 2.66
C SER A 21 111.72 44.68 2.24
N GLN A 22 110.90 45.43 2.98
CA GLN A 22 109.48 45.61 2.72
C GLN A 22 109.28 46.75 1.73
N VAL A 23 108.37 46.54 0.77
CA VAL A 23 107.98 47.56 -0.20
C VAL A 23 106.61 48.10 0.21
N GLY A 24 106.57 49.38 0.60
CA GLY A 24 105.32 50.13 0.78
C GLY A 24 104.96 50.87 -0.50
N ILE A 25 103.70 50.79 -0.93
CA ILE A 25 103.12 51.66 -1.96
C ILE A 25 102.05 52.50 -1.28
N ASN A 26 102.23 53.83 -1.31
CA ASN A 26 101.40 54.83 -0.62
C ASN A 26 101.33 54.66 0.91
N THR A 27 102.30 53.98 1.53
CA THR A 27 102.49 53.92 2.99
C THR A 27 103.97 53.94 3.32
N ASP A 28 104.35 54.72 4.33
CA ASP A 28 105.73 54.79 4.83
C ASP A 28 106.01 53.74 5.93
N ASN A 29 104.99 53.00 6.36
CA ASN A 29 105.09 51.96 7.39
C ASN A 29 104.45 50.64 6.92
N PRO A 30 105.06 49.93 5.95
CA PRO A 30 104.49 48.73 5.36
C PRO A 30 104.33 47.60 6.41
N GLN A 31 103.13 47.03 6.50
CA GLN A 31 102.80 45.95 7.43
C GLN A 31 103.03 44.53 6.87
N SER A 32 103.50 44.42 5.63
CA SER A 32 103.85 43.14 5.00
C SER A 32 105.02 43.32 4.01
N THR A 33 105.49 42.25 3.38
CA THR A 33 106.60 42.31 2.41
C THR A 33 106.26 43.23 1.21
N LEU A 34 104.99 43.26 0.79
CA LEU A 34 104.45 44.24 -0.14
C LEU A 34 103.13 44.77 0.44
N ASP A 35 103.17 45.96 1.01
CA ASP A 35 101.98 46.64 1.54
C ASP A 35 101.52 47.73 0.57
N VAL A 36 100.29 47.61 0.09
CA VAL A 36 99.70 48.55 -0.88
C VAL A 36 98.50 49.18 -0.22
N VAL A 37 98.64 50.44 0.19
CA VAL A 37 97.59 51.22 0.83
C VAL A 37 96.91 52.11 -0.20
N ALA A 38 95.60 52.27 -0.09
CA ALA A 38 94.84 53.16 -0.98
C ALA A 38 95.24 54.63 -0.78
N SER A 39 95.27 55.39 -1.87
CA SER A 39 95.48 56.83 -1.86
C SER A 39 94.25 57.55 -1.32
N LEU A 40 94.46 58.61 -0.54
CA LEU A 40 93.36 59.48 -0.08
C LEU A 40 92.89 60.48 -1.16
N ALA A 41 93.56 60.53 -2.32
CA ALA A 41 93.21 61.45 -3.40
C ALA A 41 92.13 60.86 -4.33
N THR A 42 91.07 61.63 -4.58
CA THR A 42 89.91 61.19 -5.37
C THR A 42 90.19 60.99 -6.87
N THR A 43 91.36 61.40 -7.35
CA THR A 43 91.82 61.21 -8.73
C THR A 43 92.82 60.06 -8.88
N SER A 44 93.24 59.45 -7.78
CA SER A 44 94.15 58.30 -7.78
C SER A 44 93.41 57.03 -8.17
N LYS A 45 94.11 56.13 -8.86
CA LYS A 45 93.60 54.80 -9.19
C LYS A 45 94.25 53.80 -8.25
N ASP A 46 93.51 53.37 -7.23
CA ASP A 46 93.99 52.38 -6.27
C ASP A 46 93.77 50.96 -6.79
N GLY A 47 94.67 50.05 -6.42
CA GLY A 47 94.57 48.63 -6.72
C GLY A 47 95.84 48.04 -7.32
N ILE A 48 95.89 46.72 -7.35
CA ILE A 48 96.97 45.96 -7.97
C ILE A 48 96.42 45.39 -9.29
N LEU A 49 97.05 45.76 -10.40
CA LEU A 49 96.78 45.14 -11.69
C LEU A 49 97.71 43.92 -11.86
N PRO A 50 97.24 42.69 -11.64
CA PRO A 50 98.05 41.52 -11.94
C PRO A 50 98.27 41.38 -13.45
N PRO A 51 99.20 40.51 -13.88
CA PRO A 51 99.36 40.18 -15.28
C PRO A 51 98.02 39.79 -15.91
N ARG A 52 97.68 40.47 -17.01
CA ARG A 52 96.50 40.20 -17.83
C ARG A 52 96.87 39.25 -18.96
N VAL A 53 96.26 38.08 -18.98
CA VAL A 53 96.61 36.98 -19.88
C VAL A 53 95.34 36.37 -20.46
N THR A 54 95.37 35.84 -21.68
CA THR A 54 94.26 35.03 -22.20
C THR A 54 94.41 33.57 -21.76
N LYS A 55 93.32 32.80 -21.76
CA LYS A 55 93.38 31.34 -21.56
C LYS A 55 94.34 30.67 -22.55
N GLN A 56 94.34 31.10 -23.81
CA GLN A 56 95.28 30.65 -24.83
C GLN A 56 96.74 30.89 -24.41
N GLN A 57 97.07 32.08 -23.90
CA GLN A 57 98.44 32.42 -23.50
C GLN A 57 98.94 31.60 -22.30
N LEU A 58 98.05 31.22 -21.40
CA LEU A 58 98.38 30.30 -20.30
C LEU A 58 98.51 28.86 -20.82
N ALA A 59 97.62 28.41 -21.69
CA ALA A 59 97.65 27.06 -22.29
C ALA A 59 98.89 26.82 -23.16
N ALA A 60 99.39 27.87 -23.82
CA ALA A 60 100.56 27.84 -24.69
C ALA A 60 101.90 27.91 -23.95
N LYS A 61 101.90 28.05 -22.61
CA LYS A 61 103.14 27.95 -21.83
C LYS A 61 103.75 26.56 -21.97
N ASN A 62 105.07 26.49 -21.94
CA ASN A 62 105.77 25.21 -21.92
C ASN A 62 105.38 24.43 -20.66
N SER A 63 105.28 23.11 -20.78
CA SER A 63 105.01 22.24 -19.62
C SER A 63 106.02 22.50 -18.50
N GLY A 64 105.53 22.60 -17.27
CA GLY A 64 106.35 22.91 -16.08
C GLY A 64 106.66 24.39 -15.83
N THR A 65 106.24 25.31 -16.72
CA THR A 65 106.44 26.77 -16.50
C THR A 65 105.73 27.28 -15.24
N TYR A 66 104.53 26.78 -14.97
CA TYR A 66 103.83 26.96 -13.70
C TYR A 66 103.83 25.62 -12.96
N ASN A 67 104.50 25.60 -11.82
CA ASN A 67 104.60 24.46 -10.90
C ASN A 67 104.44 24.97 -9.46
N THR A 68 104.71 24.12 -8.48
CA THR A 68 104.55 24.45 -7.04
C THR A 68 105.26 25.73 -6.61
N ASN A 69 106.37 26.12 -7.26
CA ASN A 69 107.06 27.38 -6.95
C ASN A 69 106.28 28.65 -7.37
N GLN A 70 105.26 28.51 -8.21
CA GLN A 70 104.35 29.59 -8.62
C GLN A 70 102.95 29.42 -8.00
N GLU A 71 102.77 28.54 -7.02
CA GLU A 71 101.53 28.46 -6.27
C GLU A 71 101.22 29.81 -5.59
N GLY A 72 99.97 30.26 -5.70
CA GLY A 72 99.56 31.59 -5.26
C GLY A 72 99.82 32.70 -6.28
N ALA A 73 100.41 32.40 -7.45
CA ALA A 73 100.48 33.37 -8.55
C ALA A 73 99.07 33.76 -8.98
N ILE A 74 98.81 35.08 -9.03
CA ILE A 74 97.51 35.63 -9.44
C ILE A 74 97.64 36.24 -10.82
N VAL A 75 96.68 35.93 -11.68
CA VAL A 75 96.51 36.55 -12.98
C VAL A 75 95.07 36.98 -13.17
N TYR A 76 94.88 37.97 -14.02
CA TYR A 76 93.56 38.29 -14.55
C TYR A 76 93.45 37.69 -15.95
N VAL A 77 92.58 36.69 -16.11
CA VAL A 77 92.32 36.10 -17.41
C VAL A 77 91.38 37.01 -18.19
N THR A 78 91.81 37.50 -19.35
CA THR A 78 91.03 38.46 -20.16
C THR A 78 90.02 37.79 -21.08
N THR A 79 90.27 36.56 -21.55
CA THR A 79 89.31 35.76 -22.32
C THR A 79 89.48 34.27 -22.01
N ALA A 80 88.38 33.51 -22.08
CA ALA A 80 88.33 32.08 -21.74
C ALA A 80 88.06 31.17 -22.96
N ASP A 81 88.31 31.70 -24.17
CA ASP A 81 88.10 30.98 -25.43
C ASP A 81 88.84 29.63 -25.43
N ILE A 82 88.25 28.63 -26.09
CA ILE A 82 88.83 27.29 -26.19
C ILE A 82 90.22 27.41 -26.84
N PRO A 83 91.29 26.99 -26.15
CA PRO A 83 92.63 27.11 -26.71
C PRO A 83 92.78 26.27 -27.99
N THR A 84 93.48 26.82 -28.99
CA THR A 84 93.77 26.16 -30.28
C THR A 84 95.27 26.09 -30.53
N GLY A 85 95.70 25.19 -31.42
CA GLY A 85 97.11 25.02 -31.78
C GLY A 85 97.93 24.29 -30.71
N VAL A 86 99.22 24.59 -30.61
CA VAL A 86 100.14 23.92 -29.66
C VAL A 86 99.95 24.51 -28.27
N THR A 87 99.34 23.73 -27.37
CA THR A 87 99.03 24.14 -25.99
C THR A 87 99.56 23.12 -24.97
N PRO A 88 100.85 23.15 -24.63
CA PRO A 88 101.49 22.14 -23.78
C PRO A 88 100.95 22.08 -22.35
N SER A 89 100.35 23.16 -21.86
CA SER A 89 99.77 23.29 -20.50
C SER A 89 98.24 23.30 -20.50
N LEU A 90 97.58 22.68 -21.49
CA LEU A 90 96.12 22.70 -21.63
C LEU A 90 95.37 22.17 -20.40
N SER A 91 95.89 21.13 -19.74
CA SER A 91 95.28 20.56 -18.53
C SER A 91 95.24 21.55 -17.36
N GLN A 92 96.21 22.46 -17.28
CA GLN A 92 96.34 23.44 -16.19
C GLN A 92 95.35 24.60 -16.32
N VAL A 93 94.67 24.75 -17.46
CA VAL A 93 93.73 25.86 -17.70
C VAL A 93 92.28 25.39 -17.81
N THR A 94 91.98 24.14 -17.46
CA THR A 94 90.66 23.53 -17.62
C THR A 94 89.56 24.32 -16.90
N ASN A 95 89.85 24.79 -15.68
CA ASN A 95 88.90 25.52 -14.84
C ASN A 95 88.71 27.01 -15.25
N ILE A 96 89.42 27.48 -16.28
CA ILE A 96 89.25 28.83 -16.82
C ILE A 96 88.06 28.82 -17.79
N THR A 97 86.87 29.18 -17.31
CA THR A 97 85.62 29.18 -18.09
C THR A 97 85.08 30.58 -18.40
N SER A 98 85.63 31.62 -17.77
CA SER A 98 85.28 33.02 -18.02
C SER A 98 86.48 33.94 -17.76
N SER A 99 86.38 35.20 -18.17
CA SER A 99 87.36 36.22 -17.78
C SER A 99 87.24 36.52 -16.29
N GLY A 100 88.36 36.63 -15.58
CA GLY A 100 88.33 36.90 -14.15
C GLY A 100 89.67 36.69 -13.46
N TYR A 101 89.67 36.78 -12.13
CA TYR A 101 90.85 36.49 -11.32
C TYR A 101 91.00 34.98 -11.12
N TYR A 102 92.18 34.50 -11.46
CA TYR A 102 92.60 33.11 -11.25
C TYR A 102 93.89 33.10 -10.46
N TYR A 103 94.00 32.13 -9.56
CA TYR A 103 95.26 31.83 -8.88
C TYR A 103 95.72 30.44 -9.28
N PHE A 104 97.03 30.26 -9.37
CA PHE A 104 97.60 28.94 -9.58
C PHE A 104 97.63 28.19 -8.24
N ASN A 105 96.97 27.04 -8.16
CA ASN A 105 96.85 26.25 -6.91
C ASN A 105 97.96 25.19 -6.76
N GLY A 106 99.04 25.32 -7.53
CA GLY A 106 100.14 24.34 -7.58
C GLY A 106 100.01 23.31 -8.70
N THR A 107 98.81 23.06 -9.21
CA THR A 107 98.56 22.14 -10.33
C THR A 107 97.89 22.81 -11.53
N GLU A 108 96.88 23.64 -11.28
CA GLU A 108 96.07 24.31 -12.29
C GLU A 108 95.61 25.72 -11.86
N TRP A 109 95.11 26.49 -12.83
CA TRP A 109 94.52 27.80 -12.61
C TRP A 109 93.09 27.66 -12.12
N SER A 110 92.86 27.99 -10.84
CA SER A 110 91.55 27.90 -10.20
C SER A 110 90.89 29.28 -10.07
N PRO A 111 89.56 29.38 -10.28
CA PRO A 111 88.83 30.62 -10.10
C PRO A 111 88.78 31.00 -8.62
N TYR A 112 88.84 32.29 -8.34
CA TYR A 112 88.67 32.82 -6.99
C TYR A 112 87.17 32.99 -6.66
N LEU A 113 86.43 31.90 -6.47
CA LEU A 113 84.99 31.93 -6.14
C LEU A 113 84.62 31.05 -4.93
N SER A 114 83.59 31.46 -4.18
CA SER A 114 83.06 30.77 -2.99
C SER A 114 82.04 29.67 -3.35
N LYS A 115 82.14 28.51 -2.70
CA LYS A 115 81.17 27.40 -2.81
C LYS A 115 79.83 27.82 -2.19
N ASN A 116 78.72 27.70 -2.93
CA ASN A 116 77.36 27.79 -2.37
C ASN A 116 76.60 26.47 -2.59
N ILE A 117 75.35 26.44 -2.15
CA ILE A 117 74.45 25.27 -2.24
C ILE A 117 73.87 25.01 -3.65
N TYR A 118 74.11 25.88 -4.65
CA TYR A 118 73.39 25.88 -5.94
C TYR A 118 74.24 26.18 -7.19
N ASN A 119 75.58 26.15 -7.14
CA ASN A 119 76.38 26.61 -8.29
C ASN A 119 76.57 25.57 -9.41
N SER A 120 76.11 24.33 -9.26
CA SER A 120 76.19 23.30 -10.31
C SER A 120 75.18 22.19 -10.08
N ASP A 121 74.57 21.67 -11.15
CA ASP A 121 73.73 20.47 -11.12
C ASP A 121 74.57 19.27 -10.63
N GLY A 122 74.25 18.74 -9.44
CA GLY A 122 75.02 17.66 -8.81
C GLY A 122 74.22 16.85 -7.79
N SER A 123 74.68 15.63 -7.51
CA SER A 123 74.08 14.76 -6.51
C SER A 123 74.59 15.09 -5.11
N LEU A 124 73.71 15.10 -4.11
CA LEU A 124 74.10 15.21 -2.72
C LEU A 124 74.67 13.87 -2.24
N THR A 125 75.91 13.85 -1.76
CA THR A 125 76.55 12.65 -1.18
C THR A 125 76.17 12.40 0.29
N GLY A 126 75.36 13.29 0.87
CA GLY A 126 74.85 13.21 2.23
C GLY A 126 73.79 14.28 2.48
N ASN A 127 73.08 14.15 3.60
CA ASN A 127 72.02 15.08 3.98
C ASN A 127 72.56 16.51 4.13
N ARG A 128 71.83 17.48 3.62
CA ARG A 128 72.06 18.90 3.90
C ARG A 128 71.12 19.32 5.02
N ILE A 129 71.69 19.91 6.07
CA ILE A 129 70.91 20.51 7.17
C ILE A 129 70.96 22.02 7.00
N VAL A 130 69.78 22.65 6.86
CA VAL A 130 69.64 24.11 6.82
C VAL A 130 69.15 24.60 8.19
N THR A 131 70.05 25.14 9.00
CA THR A 131 69.72 25.72 10.31
C THR A 131 69.31 27.18 10.15
N GLN A 132 68.02 27.49 10.25
CA GLN A 132 67.48 28.82 9.92
C GLN A 132 67.45 29.81 11.10
N GLY A 133 67.58 29.35 12.34
CA GLY A 133 67.34 30.18 13.53
C GLY A 133 65.93 30.80 13.47
N ASN A 134 65.84 32.13 13.55
CA ASN A 134 64.58 32.90 13.47
C ASN A 134 64.24 33.40 12.04
N HIS A 135 64.79 32.79 10.99
CA HIS A 135 64.59 33.22 9.61
C HIS A 135 63.77 32.20 8.82
N THR A 136 63.16 32.64 7.70
CA THR A 136 62.42 31.78 6.77
C THR A 136 63.22 31.52 5.49
N LEU A 137 63.19 30.29 5.01
CA LEU A 137 63.68 29.91 3.69
C LEU A 137 62.56 30.15 2.67
N ALA A 138 62.64 31.30 2.01
CA ALA A 138 61.67 31.68 0.98
C ALA A 138 62.12 31.16 -0.40
N TYR A 139 61.27 30.35 -1.03
CA TYR A 139 61.40 30.03 -2.45
C TYR A 139 60.63 31.09 -3.23
N THR A 140 61.36 32.07 -3.75
CA THR A 140 60.77 33.07 -4.65
C THR A 140 60.95 32.57 -6.07
N SER A 141 59.84 32.32 -6.74
CA SER A 141 59.82 31.91 -8.12
C SER A 141 58.68 32.62 -8.82
N SER A 142 58.91 32.98 -10.07
CA SER A 142 57.88 33.55 -10.96
C SER A 142 57.53 32.58 -12.08
N VAL A 143 57.91 31.31 -11.96
CA VAL A 143 57.69 30.27 -12.98
C VAL A 143 56.84 29.12 -12.45
N ALA A 144 56.20 28.39 -13.37
CA ALA A 144 55.46 27.18 -13.06
C ALA A 144 56.41 26.06 -12.60
N ASN A 145 55.93 25.20 -11.69
CA ASN A 145 56.75 24.17 -11.03
C ASN A 145 58.05 24.74 -10.42
N GLY A 146 58.02 26.02 -10.04
CA GLY A 146 59.19 26.77 -9.58
C GLY A 146 59.73 26.29 -8.23
N PHE A 147 58.88 25.61 -7.46
CA PHE A 147 59.29 24.73 -6.39
C PHE A 147 58.70 23.36 -6.66
N SER A 148 59.55 22.36 -6.85
CA SER A 148 59.17 21.02 -7.27
C SER A 148 59.87 19.98 -6.42
N VAL A 149 59.14 18.94 -6.04
CA VAL A 149 59.69 17.72 -5.44
C VAL A 149 59.33 16.58 -6.37
N ASP A 150 60.35 15.96 -6.96
CA ASP A 150 60.20 14.84 -7.90
C ASP A 150 59.16 15.13 -9.01
N GLY A 151 59.31 16.29 -9.65
CA GLY A 151 58.42 16.73 -10.73
C GLY A 151 56.97 16.89 -10.26
N PRO A 152 56.03 16.05 -10.75
CA PRO A 152 54.60 16.21 -10.48
C PRO A 152 54.19 15.83 -9.05
N THR A 153 54.99 15.08 -8.29
CA THR A 153 54.60 14.61 -6.94
C THR A 153 54.17 15.76 -6.03
N PHE A 154 54.94 16.85 -6.00
CA PHE A 154 54.52 18.12 -5.42
C PHE A 154 55.08 19.27 -6.26
N SER A 155 54.19 20.11 -6.75
CA SER A 155 54.52 21.21 -7.66
C SER A 155 53.87 22.50 -7.18
N VAL A 156 54.66 23.56 -7.05
CA VAL A 156 54.14 24.91 -6.87
C VAL A 156 54.28 25.65 -8.19
N ASP A 157 53.15 25.99 -8.78
CA ASP A 157 53.09 26.94 -9.87
C ASP A 157 53.09 28.35 -9.28
N ALA A 158 54.29 28.88 -9.08
CA ALA A 158 54.48 30.18 -8.45
C ALA A 158 54.13 31.33 -9.40
N ALA A 159 54.20 31.12 -10.73
CA ALA A 159 53.72 32.09 -11.72
C ALA A 159 52.21 32.35 -11.57
N ASN A 160 51.44 31.31 -11.22
CA ASN A 160 49.97 31.35 -11.22
C ASN A 160 49.30 31.14 -9.85
N HIS A 161 50.08 31.04 -8.77
CA HIS A 161 49.58 30.85 -7.39
C HIS A 161 48.78 29.56 -7.17
N LYS A 162 49.29 28.42 -7.66
CA LYS A 162 48.63 27.11 -7.55
C LYS A 162 49.54 26.03 -6.99
N ILE A 163 48.94 25.00 -6.41
CA ILE A 163 49.62 23.81 -5.89
C ILE A 163 49.11 22.57 -6.64
N GLY A 164 50.03 21.80 -7.22
CA GLY A 164 49.80 20.49 -7.81
C GLY A 164 50.35 19.38 -6.91
N ILE A 165 49.61 18.28 -6.78
CA ILE A 165 50.04 17.02 -6.13
C ILE A 165 49.75 15.91 -7.13
N GLY A 166 50.76 15.21 -7.61
CA GLY A 166 50.65 14.28 -8.75
C GLY A 166 50.53 14.97 -10.13
N THR A 167 50.77 16.28 -10.23
CA THR A 167 50.82 17.05 -11.48
C THR A 167 51.71 18.29 -11.34
N THR A 168 52.50 18.62 -12.38
CA THR A 168 53.29 19.86 -12.45
C THR A 168 52.52 21.04 -13.04
N THR A 169 51.32 20.80 -13.55
CA THR A 169 50.45 21.79 -14.19
C THR A 169 49.12 21.85 -13.45
N PRO A 170 49.08 22.32 -12.19
CA PRO A 170 47.82 22.43 -11.43
C PRO A 170 46.80 23.34 -12.12
N GLU A 171 45.55 22.89 -12.22
CA GLU A 171 44.49 23.62 -12.92
C GLU A 171 43.70 24.52 -11.95
N THR A 172 43.53 24.09 -10.70
CA THR A 172 42.90 24.83 -9.60
C THR A 172 43.93 25.23 -8.53
N LYS A 173 43.53 26.06 -7.55
CA LYS A 173 44.45 26.50 -6.47
C LYS A 173 45.12 25.31 -5.75
N LEU A 174 44.42 24.17 -5.65
CA LEU A 174 44.94 22.89 -5.17
C LEU A 174 44.44 21.77 -6.11
N HIS A 175 45.32 21.27 -6.99
CA HIS A 175 45.03 20.20 -7.94
C HIS A 175 45.73 18.91 -7.48
N VAL A 176 44.96 17.86 -7.15
CA VAL A 176 45.49 16.57 -6.68
C VAL A 176 45.12 15.47 -7.67
N VAL A 177 46.11 14.82 -8.27
CA VAL A 177 45.98 13.77 -9.28
C VAL A 177 46.62 12.48 -8.74
N SER A 178 45.94 11.33 -8.90
CA SER A 178 46.55 10.03 -8.65
C SER A 178 47.40 9.61 -9.86
N THR A 179 48.60 9.08 -9.61
CA THR A 179 49.53 8.64 -10.65
C THR A 179 49.63 7.11 -10.79
N ASP A 180 48.95 6.32 -9.95
CA ASP A 180 48.89 4.84 -10.03
C ASP A 180 47.43 4.33 -10.07
N PRO A 181 47.00 3.62 -11.13
CA PRO A 181 45.64 3.09 -11.27
C PRO A 181 45.34 1.83 -10.43
N LYS A 182 46.26 1.30 -9.63
CA LYS A 182 46.02 0.06 -8.85
C LYS A 182 45.70 0.33 -7.37
N LEU A 183 44.44 0.70 -7.11
CA LEU A 183 43.56 0.24 -6.03
C LEU A 183 42.37 1.20 -5.93
N SER A 184 41.26 0.83 -6.58
CA SER A 184 39.98 1.52 -6.52
C SER A 184 39.54 1.78 -5.07
N ARG A 185 39.45 3.07 -4.65
CA ARG A 185 38.22 3.69 -4.13
C ARG A 185 38.43 5.16 -3.71
N TYR A 186 37.70 6.04 -4.41
CA TYR A 186 37.31 7.39 -4.02
C TYR A 186 38.41 8.37 -3.66
N ASN A 187 38.83 9.12 -4.69
CA ASN A 187 39.51 10.37 -4.45
C ASN A 187 38.56 11.46 -4.89
N LEU A 188 38.22 12.41 -4.01
CA LEU A 188 38.13 13.74 -4.60
C LEU A 188 39.53 14.22 -4.98
N ILE A 189 40.69 14.02 -4.31
CA ILE A 189 41.19 13.69 -2.95
C ILE A 189 41.02 12.27 -2.36
N ASP A 190 42.07 11.43 -2.43
CA ASP A 190 42.13 10.10 -1.76
C ASP A 190 41.99 10.22 -0.26
N ALA A 191 41.25 9.28 0.33
CA ALA A 191 41.49 8.89 1.70
C ALA A 191 42.27 7.58 1.66
N ASN A 192 43.53 7.61 2.14
CA ASN A 192 44.40 6.44 2.17
C ASN A 192 43.67 5.20 2.70
N SER A 193 43.94 4.04 2.08
CA SER A 193 43.32 2.76 2.42
C SER A 193 43.32 2.51 3.95
N GLY A 194 42.13 2.27 4.53
CA GLY A 194 41.98 1.87 5.94
C GLY A 194 41.51 2.94 6.96
N SER A 195 41.19 4.17 6.56
CA SER A 195 40.65 5.19 7.47
C SER A 195 39.11 5.26 7.46
N ASN A 196 38.50 5.55 8.63
CA ASN A 196 37.04 5.68 8.78
C ASN A 196 36.48 6.61 7.71
N GLN A 197 35.55 6.08 6.92
CA GLN A 197 34.99 6.73 5.72
C GLN A 197 34.13 7.95 6.11
N TYR A 198 34.77 9.08 6.42
CA TYR A 198 34.10 10.38 6.48
C TYR A 198 33.79 10.87 5.07
N GLY A 199 32.80 11.75 4.94
CA GLY A 199 32.40 12.33 3.65
C GLY A 199 33.61 12.90 2.90
N ILE A 200 33.90 12.32 1.73
CA ILE A 200 35.06 12.62 0.88
C ILE A 200 35.00 14.05 0.30
N MET A 201 33.84 14.71 0.34
CA MET A 201 33.65 16.14 0.10
C MET A 201 32.65 16.65 1.15
N ALA A 202 33.09 17.54 2.04
CA ALA A 202 32.23 18.18 3.03
C ALA A 202 31.98 19.63 2.65
N LEU A 203 30.73 19.96 2.35
CA LEU A 203 30.28 21.34 2.22
C LEU A 203 29.77 21.75 3.60
N ARG A 204 30.27 22.85 4.16
CA ARG A 204 29.89 23.34 5.49
C ARG A 204 29.56 24.82 5.44
N ASN A 205 28.42 25.18 6.02
CA ASN A 205 28.12 26.56 6.34
C ASN A 205 28.69 26.88 7.74
N ILE A 206 29.54 27.89 7.82
CA ILE A 206 30.26 28.30 9.05
C ILE A 206 29.69 29.58 9.68
N SER A 207 28.55 30.08 9.17
CA SER A 207 27.81 31.18 9.81
C SER A 207 27.30 30.79 11.19
N GLU A 208 26.95 31.78 12.02
CA GLU A 208 26.36 31.57 13.36
C GLU A 208 25.15 30.62 13.27
N LEU A 209 24.96 29.76 14.29
CA LEU A 209 23.94 28.71 14.28
C LEU A 209 22.53 29.34 14.20
N ALA A 210 21.91 29.26 13.03
CA ALA A 210 20.58 29.78 12.76
C ALA A 210 19.75 28.76 11.97
N ILE A 211 18.45 28.72 12.26
CA ILE A 211 17.48 27.93 11.47
C ILE A 211 17.48 28.48 10.04
N GLY A 212 17.50 27.58 9.06
CA GLY A 212 17.54 27.94 7.64
C GLY A 212 18.95 28.17 7.10
N ASN A 213 20.00 28.03 7.91
CA ASN A 213 21.36 27.95 7.37
C ASN A 213 21.49 26.76 6.44
N LEU A 214 22.06 27.01 5.26
CA LEU A 214 22.16 26.06 4.17
C LEU A 214 23.61 25.73 3.88
N SER A 215 23.90 24.45 3.69
CA SER A 215 25.17 23.97 3.14
C SER A 215 24.89 23.15 1.90
N LEU A 216 25.23 23.67 0.72
CA LEU A 216 24.67 23.19 -0.54
C LEU A 216 25.74 22.95 -1.61
N LEU A 217 25.59 21.83 -2.32
CA LEU A 217 26.17 21.63 -3.64
C LEU A 217 25.18 22.14 -4.69
N GLY A 218 25.58 23.17 -5.41
CA GLY A 218 24.76 23.79 -6.46
C GLY A 218 24.99 23.18 -7.84
N PHE A 219 23.91 23.00 -8.60
CA PHE A 219 23.89 22.61 -10.02
C PHE A 219 23.16 23.67 -10.85
N THR A 220 23.81 24.18 -11.89
CA THR A 220 23.25 25.23 -12.74
C THR A 220 23.63 25.01 -14.20
N ASN A 221 22.66 25.17 -15.11
CA ASN A 221 22.88 25.12 -16.56
C ASN A 221 22.75 26.52 -17.22
N ASN A 222 21.97 27.42 -16.60
CA ASN A 222 21.90 28.85 -16.92
C ASN A 222 21.29 29.54 -15.68
N GLY A 223 22.15 30.05 -14.79
CA GLY A 223 21.75 30.45 -13.44
C GLY A 223 20.65 31.52 -13.42
N PRO A 224 19.85 31.60 -12.34
CA PRO A 224 18.93 32.72 -12.15
C PRO A 224 19.69 34.06 -12.18
N THR A 225 19.08 35.08 -12.78
CA THR A 225 19.65 36.44 -12.95
C THR A 225 20.06 37.13 -11.62
N ALA A 226 19.66 36.58 -10.47
CA ALA A 226 19.90 37.13 -9.13
C ALA A 226 20.66 36.20 -8.16
N GLY A 227 21.43 35.23 -8.68
CA GLY A 227 22.46 34.51 -7.91
C GLY A 227 22.01 33.24 -7.18
N GLY A 228 22.79 32.17 -7.34
CA GLY A 228 22.54 30.83 -6.81
C GLY A 228 22.50 29.75 -7.90
N ALA A 229 22.51 28.48 -7.50
CA ALA A 229 22.32 27.37 -8.44
C ALA A 229 20.82 27.12 -8.73
N ASN A 230 20.48 26.68 -9.96
CA ASN A 230 19.08 26.37 -10.31
C ASN A 230 18.53 25.25 -9.42
N TRP A 231 19.38 24.25 -9.14
CA TRP A 231 19.11 23.17 -8.20
C TRP A 231 20.22 23.11 -7.16
N ALA A 232 19.87 22.72 -5.96
CA ALA A 232 20.85 22.46 -4.93
C ALA A 232 20.46 21.24 -4.12
N LEU A 233 21.48 20.48 -3.71
CA LEU A 233 21.34 19.42 -2.74
C LEU A 233 22.38 19.58 -1.64
N GLY A 234 21.99 19.27 -0.42
CA GLY A 234 22.86 19.42 0.74
C GLY A 234 22.08 19.32 2.03
N SER A 235 22.39 20.18 3.00
CA SER A 235 21.69 20.22 4.27
C SER A 235 21.09 21.59 4.56
N ILE A 236 19.96 21.57 5.26
CA ILE A 236 19.36 22.74 5.91
C ILE A 236 19.33 22.53 7.41
N ARG A 237 19.66 23.58 8.15
CA ARG A 237 19.64 23.54 9.61
C ARG A 237 18.23 23.80 10.15
N THR A 238 17.76 22.95 11.04
CA THR A 238 16.41 23.01 11.63
C THR A 238 16.36 23.53 13.07
N GLY A 239 17.52 23.73 13.70
CA GLY A 239 17.64 24.29 15.04
C GLY A 239 18.87 25.17 15.24
N ILE A 240 19.05 25.68 16.45
CA ILE A 240 20.12 26.62 16.82
C ILE A 240 21.09 26.06 17.87
N SER A 241 20.93 24.79 18.27
CA SER A 241 21.52 24.27 19.52
C SER A 241 22.50 23.11 19.32
N ASP A 242 22.31 22.25 18.31
CA ASP A 242 23.03 20.97 18.18
C ASP A 242 24.00 20.92 16.98
N THR A 243 25.29 20.74 17.24
CA THR A 243 26.35 20.65 16.21
C THR A 243 26.63 19.23 15.73
N LYS A 244 25.89 18.20 16.21
CA LYS A 244 26.12 16.77 15.91
C LYS A 244 25.24 16.22 14.79
N GLY A 245 24.65 17.07 13.96
CA GLY A 245 23.85 16.67 12.80
C GLY A 245 22.42 16.24 13.10
N LEU A 246 21.95 16.31 14.36
CA LEU A 246 20.56 16.03 14.74
C LEU A 246 19.59 17.17 14.40
N GLU A 247 20.12 18.36 14.09
CA GLU A 247 19.39 19.53 13.62
C GLU A 247 19.71 19.83 12.14
N GLU A 248 20.07 18.80 11.37
CA GLU A 248 20.35 18.93 9.95
C GLU A 248 19.47 17.97 9.15
N ASP A 249 18.67 18.56 8.26
CA ASP A 249 17.85 17.80 7.35
C ASP A 249 18.51 17.78 5.98
N PHE A 250 18.52 16.62 5.34
CA PHE A 250 18.93 16.55 3.94
C PHE A 250 17.90 17.29 3.10
N TYR A 251 18.38 18.13 2.21
CA TYR A 251 17.60 19.17 1.55
C TYR A 251 17.85 19.15 0.05
N ILE A 252 16.76 19.10 -0.73
CA ILE A 252 16.77 19.32 -2.17
C ILE A 252 15.81 20.47 -2.47
N GLY A 253 16.33 21.48 -3.15
CA GLY A 253 15.54 22.63 -3.57
C GLY A 253 16.01 23.20 -4.89
N ASN A 254 15.20 24.11 -5.42
CA ASN A 254 15.49 24.82 -6.66
C ASN A 254 15.24 26.33 -6.48
N SER A 255 16.00 27.17 -7.17
CA SER A 255 15.77 28.63 -7.18
C SER A 255 15.18 29.09 -8.51
N ASN A 256 14.27 30.07 -8.43
CA ASN A 256 13.63 30.74 -9.58
C ASN A 256 14.07 32.22 -9.74
N GLY A 257 15.18 32.65 -9.13
CA GLY A 257 15.56 34.08 -9.14
C GLY A 257 15.64 34.76 -7.77
N GLY A 258 15.70 33.98 -6.69
CA GLY A 258 15.72 34.47 -5.32
C GLY A 258 15.90 33.33 -4.34
N ASN A 259 15.06 33.27 -3.29
CA ASN A 259 15.09 32.20 -2.29
C ASN A 259 14.98 30.81 -2.91
N LEU A 260 15.68 29.85 -2.29
CA LEU A 260 15.55 28.45 -2.66
C LEU A 260 14.19 27.91 -2.23
N ILE A 261 13.47 27.31 -3.18
CA ILE A 261 12.19 26.65 -2.97
C ILE A 261 12.48 25.18 -2.64
N GLU A 262 12.08 24.75 -1.45
CA GLU A 262 12.19 23.36 -1.02
C GLU A 262 11.29 22.45 -1.85
N ARG A 263 11.84 21.33 -2.33
CA ARG A 263 11.09 20.31 -3.10
C ARG A 263 10.97 19.01 -2.34
N MET A 264 12.07 18.57 -1.74
CA MET A 264 12.14 17.35 -0.96
C MET A 264 13.09 17.55 0.21
N ARG A 265 12.76 16.93 1.35
CA ARG A 265 13.67 16.80 2.49
C ARG A 265 13.66 15.41 3.07
N ILE A 266 14.74 15.07 3.75
CA ILE A 266 14.78 13.96 4.71
C ILE A 266 15.11 14.58 6.05
N SER A 267 14.19 14.48 7.02
CA SER A 267 14.43 15.00 8.35
C SER A 267 15.56 14.24 9.07
N ALA A 268 16.14 14.84 10.10
CA ALA A 268 17.07 14.16 11.00
C ALA A 268 16.44 12.92 11.67
N SER A 269 15.10 12.84 11.76
CA SER A 269 14.36 11.66 12.21
C SER A 269 14.14 10.58 11.12
N GLY A 270 14.67 10.80 9.91
CA GLY A 270 14.57 9.91 8.76
C GLY A 270 13.20 9.91 8.07
N ASN A 271 12.42 10.98 8.17
CA ASN A 271 11.14 11.12 7.49
C ASN A 271 11.33 11.91 6.18
N ILE A 272 10.76 11.41 5.09
CA ILE A 272 10.82 12.04 3.78
C ILE A 272 9.62 12.98 3.59
N GLY A 273 9.87 14.25 3.35
CA GLY A 273 8.85 15.23 2.96
C GLY A 273 8.98 15.59 1.48
N ILE A 274 7.89 15.58 0.73
CA ILE A 274 7.81 16.13 -0.63
C ILE A 274 6.72 17.20 -0.63
N GLY A 275 7.08 18.44 -0.95
CA GLY A 275 6.16 19.59 -0.88
C GLY A 275 5.81 20.04 0.56
N THR A 276 6.52 19.56 1.59
CA THR A 276 6.33 19.96 2.99
C THR A 276 7.66 20.00 3.74
N SER A 277 7.86 21.05 4.55
CA SER A 277 9.00 21.20 5.44
C SER A 277 8.81 20.49 6.79
N SER A 278 7.64 19.90 7.06
CA SER A 278 7.35 19.22 8.33
C SER A 278 6.69 17.86 8.10
N PRO A 279 7.48 16.82 7.72
CA PRO A 279 6.95 15.48 7.51
C PRO A 279 6.60 14.78 8.84
N ASN A 280 5.30 14.54 9.06
CA ASN A 280 4.80 13.84 10.25
C ASN A 280 4.78 12.31 10.11
N ASN A 281 5.03 11.79 8.91
CA ASN A 281 5.07 10.37 8.56
C ASN A 281 6.38 10.04 7.83
N LYS A 282 6.75 8.74 7.75
CA LYS A 282 7.97 8.27 7.08
C LYS A 282 8.09 8.76 5.64
N LEU A 283 6.97 8.88 4.94
CA LEU A 283 6.83 9.58 3.67
C LEU A 283 5.59 10.47 3.78
N HIS A 284 5.78 11.78 3.67
CA HIS A 284 4.71 12.79 3.66
C HIS A 284 4.79 13.58 2.35
N ILE A 285 3.84 13.32 1.44
CA ILE A 285 3.74 14.03 0.17
C ILE A 285 2.54 14.97 0.26
N LYS A 286 2.82 16.28 0.19
CA LYS A 286 1.80 17.34 0.27
C LYS A 286 1.63 18.00 -1.11
N GLY A 287 0.45 17.87 -1.68
CA GLY A 287 0.08 18.49 -2.96
C GLY A 287 -0.30 19.97 -2.80
N SER A 288 -0.32 20.71 -3.91
CA SER A 288 -0.99 22.01 -3.97
C SER A 288 -2.50 21.81 -4.12
N SER A 289 -3.30 22.85 -3.88
CA SER A 289 -4.76 22.76 -3.78
C SER A 289 -5.52 22.18 -4.99
N ASN A 290 -4.85 21.98 -6.14
CA ASN A 290 -5.45 21.50 -7.38
C ASN A 290 -4.69 20.33 -8.04
N ILE A 291 -3.75 19.68 -7.34
CA ILE A 291 -2.95 18.57 -7.90
C ILE A 291 -2.88 17.44 -6.87
N ASP A 292 -3.33 16.26 -7.28
CA ASP A 292 -3.16 15.04 -6.47
C ASP A 292 -1.67 14.79 -6.23
N PRO A 293 -1.24 14.63 -4.97
CA PRO A 293 0.18 14.53 -4.62
C PRO A 293 0.88 13.29 -5.18
N VAL A 294 0.11 12.23 -5.49
CA VAL A 294 0.65 10.94 -5.93
C VAL A 294 -0.16 10.41 -7.11
N ARG A 295 0.51 10.16 -8.23
CA ARG A 295 -0.04 9.46 -9.40
C ARG A 295 0.69 8.13 -9.56
N ILE A 296 -0.06 7.03 -9.62
CA ILE A 296 0.47 5.67 -9.82
C ILE A 296 -0.01 5.18 -11.19
N GLU A 297 0.92 4.95 -12.12
CA GLU A 297 0.62 4.51 -13.49
C GLU A 297 0.98 3.03 -13.70
N GLY A 298 0.43 2.42 -14.76
CA GLY A 298 0.74 1.03 -15.12
C GLY A 298 0.12 -0.03 -14.20
N LEU A 299 -0.85 0.36 -13.36
CA LEU A 299 -1.63 -0.60 -12.57
C LEU A 299 -2.44 -1.50 -13.52
N GLN A 300 -2.14 -2.80 -13.51
CA GLN A 300 -3.01 -3.79 -14.15
C GLN A 300 -4.31 -3.88 -13.33
N SER A 301 -5.44 -4.08 -14.00
CA SER A 301 -6.71 -4.30 -13.31
C SER A 301 -6.58 -5.56 -12.45
N GLY A 302 -6.39 -5.38 -11.14
CA GLY A 302 -6.55 -6.48 -10.19
C GLY A 302 -8.01 -6.92 -10.23
N ASP A 303 -8.24 -8.23 -10.38
CA ASP A 303 -9.60 -8.77 -10.37
C ASP A 303 -10.22 -8.57 -8.97
N MET A 304 -11.06 -7.54 -8.83
CA MET A 304 -11.68 -7.16 -7.56
C MET A 304 -12.68 -8.19 -7.03
N ALA A 305 -12.90 -9.29 -7.77
CA ALA A 305 -13.81 -10.37 -7.43
C ALA A 305 -13.17 -11.50 -6.59
N VAL A 306 -11.85 -11.49 -6.35
CA VAL A 306 -11.18 -12.57 -5.61
C VAL A 306 -11.17 -12.30 -4.10
N THR A 307 -11.78 -13.19 -3.33
CA THR A 307 -11.72 -13.21 -1.86
C THR A 307 -10.26 -13.17 -1.39
N GLY A 308 -9.91 -12.17 -0.57
CA GLY A 308 -8.53 -11.97 -0.11
C GLY A 308 -7.76 -10.86 -0.85
N SER A 309 -8.31 -10.32 -1.95
CA SER A 309 -7.75 -9.15 -2.60
C SER A 309 -7.73 -7.95 -1.64
N LYS A 310 -6.58 -7.27 -1.61
CA LYS A 310 -6.35 -6.08 -0.79
C LYS A 310 -6.61 -4.83 -1.62
N MET A 311 -7.48 -3.94 -1.15
CA MET A 311 -7.57 -2.59 -1.71
C MET A 311 -6.63 -1.66 -0.98
N LEU A 312 -5.96 -0.79 -1.73
CA LEU A 312 -5.31 0.38 -1.16
C LEU A 312 -6.41 1.35 -0.71
N MET A 313 -6.40 1.71 0.57
CA MET A 313 -7.31 2.67 1.16
C MET A 313 -6.54 3.77 1.87
N ILE A 314 -7.17 4.92 2.05
CA ILE A 314 -6.65 6.02 2.86
C ILE A 314 -7.60 6.14 4.06
N ASP A 315 -7.06 6.10 5.29
CA ASP A 315 -7.88 6.29 6.50
C ASP A 315 -8.18 7.78 6.77
N GLY A 316 -9.04 8.06 7.76
CA GLY A 316 -9.42 9.44 8.13
C GLY A 316 -8.26 10.31 8.65
N ASN A 317 -7.08 9.72 8.87
CA ASN A 317 -5.84 10.40 9.24
C ASN A 317 -4.86 10.49 8.05
N ASN A 318 -5.32 10.20 6.82
CA ASN A 318 -4.57 10.22 5.57
C ASN A 318 -3.44 9.17 5.46
N ASN A 319 -3.50 8.08 6.22
CA ASN A 319 -2.53 6.99 6.08
C ASN A 319 -2.95 5.99 5.02
N VAL A 320 -2.02 5.60 4.16
CA VAL A 320 -2.21 4.54 3.18
C VAL A 320 -2.20 3.19 3.89
N LYS A 321 -3.31 2.45 3.79
CA LYS A 321 -3.50 1.13 4.38
C LYS A 321 -3.97 0.15 3.32
N THR A 322 -3.85 -1.14 3.63
CA THR A 322 -4.53 -2.18 2.86
C THR A 322 -5.66 -2.75 3.71
N THR A 323 -6.84 -2.88 3.12
CA THR A 323 -7.90 -3.69 3.72
C THR A 323 -8.19 -4.87 2.81
N THR A 324 -8.48 -6.02 3.40
CA THR A 324 -9.03 -7.14 2.65
C THR A 324 -10.47 -6.79 2.29
N LEU A 325 -10.84 -6.93 1.02
CA LEU A 325 -12.26 -6.97 0.65
C LEU A 325 -12.86 -8.21 1.31
N THR A 326 -13.50 -8.05 2.46
CA THR A 326 -14.62 -8.95 2.77
C THR A 326 -15.68 -8.62 1.74
N PRO A 327 -16.15 -9.59 0.94
CA PRO A 327 -17.25 -9.36 0.01
C PRO A 327 -18.31 -8.56 0.75
N VAL A 328 -18.70 -7.40 0.19
CA VAL A 328 -19.84 -6.66 0.73
C VAL A 328 -21.00 -7.64 0.65
N GLY A 329 -21.32 -8.27 1.77
CA GLY A 329 -22.56 -9.00 1.91
C GLY A 329 -23.62 -7.93 1.69
N VAL A 330 -24.15 -7.86 0.48
CA VAL A 330 -25.25 -6.98 0.13
C VAL A 330 -26.26 -7.11 1.25
N THR A 331 -26.39 -6.04 2.04
CA THR A 331 -27.29 -5.97 3.20
C THR A 331 -28.73 -5.79 2.72
N ASN A 332 -29.11 -6.54 1.68
CA ASN A 332 -30.46 -6.64 1.13
C ASN A 332 -30.97 -8.08 1.30
N GLY A 333 -30.49 -8.80 2.33
CA GLY A 333 -31.00 -10.12 2.68
C GLY A 333 -30.70 -11.23 1.67
N LEU A 334 -29.79 -11.04 0.70
CA LEU A 334 -29.35 -12.07 -0.24
C LEU A 334 -27.91 -12.47 0.08
N SER A 335 -27.68 -13.72 0.46
CA SER A 335 -26.34 -14.26 0.70
C SER A 335 -26.05 -15.39 -0.27
N LYS A 336 -24.90 -15.36 -0.95
CA LYS A 336 -24.46 -16.44 -1.85
C LYS A 336 -23.74 -17.53 -1.05
N THR A 337 -24.12 -18.79 -1.21
CA THR A 337 -23.44 -19.94 -0.59
C THR A 337 -22.14 -20.27 -1.32
N ALA A 338 -21.27 -21.04 -0.68
CA ALA A 338 -20.05 -21.57 -1.31
C ALA A 338 -20.35 -22.48 -2.53
N ALA A 339 -21.56 -23.06 -2.61
CA ALA A 339 -22.02 -23.86 -3.73
C ALA A 339 -22.62 -23.01 -4.88
N GLY A 340 -22.74 -21.69 -4.70
CA GLY A 340 -23.24 -20.76 -5.70
C GLY A 340 -24.72 -20.39 -5.56
N ASP A 341 -25.45 -20.98 -4.60
CA ASP A 341 -26.86 -20.70 -4.38
C ASP A 341 -27.07 -19.32 -3.75
N ILE A 342 -28.16 -18.63 -4.11
CA ILE A 342 -28.58 -17.38 -3.47
C ILE A 342 -29.60 -17.71 -2.36
N LYS A 343 -29.26 -17.43 -1.10
CA LYS A 343 -30.15 -17.54 0.06
C LYS A 343 -30.79 -16.19 0.39
N LEU A 344 -32.11 -16.18 0.57
CA LEU A 344 -32.81 -15.13 1.28
C LEU A 344 -32.56 -15.31 2.79
N GLY A 345 -31.67 -14.51 3.36
CA GLY A 345 -31.34 -14.51 4.79
C GLY A 345 -31.94 -13.29 5.48
N GLY A 346 -33.01 -13.48 6.25
CA GLY A 346 -33.64 -12.45 7.09
C GLY A 346 -35.17 -12.36 6.93
N THR A 347 -35.81 -11.62 7.83
CA THR A 347 -37.22 -11.25 7.70
C THR A 347 -37.36 -10.21 6.59
N LEU A 348 -38.13 -10.49 5.55
CA LEU A 348 -38.51 -9.49 4.55
C LEU A 348 -39.47 -8.50 5.20
N THR A 349 -39.03 -7.25 5.41
CA THR A 349 -39.84 -6.19 6.03
C THR A 349 -40.70 -5.42 5.02
N GLU A 350 -40.46 -5.62 3.73
CA GLU A 350 -41.15 -4.99 2.61
C GLU A 350 -41.55 -6.04 1.56
N ALA A 351 -42.57 -5.73 0.77
CA ALA A 351 -43.02 -6.62 -0.31
C ALA A 351 -41.90 -6.87 -1.32
N THR A 352 -41.55 -8.14 -1.55
CA THR A 352 -40.51 -8.54 -2.50
C THR A 352 -41.17 -9.18 -3.73
N THR A 353 -40.91 -8.62 -4.91
CA THR A 353 -41.42 -9.15 -6.18
C THR A 353 -40.33 -9.99 -6.86
N ILE A 354 -40.62 -11.26 -7.12
CA ILE A 354 -39.80 -12.11 -7.99
C ILE A 354 -40.48 -12.15 -9.36
N THR A 355 -39.87 -11.51 -10.37
CA THR A 355 -40.41 -11.52 -11.73
C THR A 355 -39.79 -12.68 -12.52
N THR A 356 -40.63 -13.46 -13.19
CA THR A 356 -40.21 -14.49 -14.15
C THR A 356 -40.61 -14.07 -15.57
N ASP A 357 -39.95 -14.64 -16.57
CA ASP A 357 -40.33 -14.47 -17.98
C ASP A 357 -40.86 -15.78 -18.58
N GLY A 358 -41.28 -15.77 -19.85
CA GLY A 358 -41.83 -16.96 -20.51
C GLY A 358 -40.84 -18.13 -20.69
N THR A 359 -39.55 -17.94 -20.36
CA THR A 359 -38.49 -18.95 -20.45
C THR A 359 -37.97 -19.41 -19.09
N ASN A 360 -38.17 -18.62 -18.04
CA ASN A 360 -37.72 -18.87 -16.68
C ASN A 360 -38.93 -19.20 -15.80
N THR A 361 -38.92 -20.36 -15.15
CA THR A 361 -40.01 -20.77 -14.24
C THR A 361 -39.57 -20.66 -12.78
N LEU A 362 -40.43 -20.13 -11.91
CA LEU A 362 -40.22 -20.20 -10.46
C LEU A 362 -40.65 -21.58 -9.95
N LYS A 363 -39.69 -22.47 -9.74
CA LYS A 363 -39.94 -23.81 -9.18
C LYS A 363 -39.71 -23.82 -7.67
N LEU A 364 -40.78 -23.97 -6.89
CA LEU A 364 -40.68 -24.29 -5.47
C LEU A 364 -40.53 -25.82 -5.31
N ALA A 365 -39.31 -26.28 -5.02
CA ALA A 365 -39.01 -27.71 -4.81
C ALA A 365 -39.14 -28.09 -3.32
N GLY A 366 -39.53 -29.34 -3.03
CA GLY A 366 -39.63 -29.85 -1.64
C GLY A 366 -40.99 -29.63 -0.96
N LEU A 367 -41.99 -29.10 -1.66
CA LEU A 367 -43.38 -29.12 -1.21
C LEU A 367 -43.86 -30.59 -1.18
N THR A 368 -44.14 -31.12 0.01
CA THR A 368 -44.77 -32.43 0.15
C THR A 368 -46.25 -32.33 -0.22
N THR A 369 -46.83 -33.41 -0.75
CA THR A 369 -48.28 -33.49 -0.93
C THR A 369 -48.96 -33.32 0.44
N GLY A 370 -49.98 -32.44 0.50
CA GLY A 370 -50.77 -32.27 1.72
C GLY A 370 -51.34 -33.62 2.16
N ASN A 371 -51.03 -34.03 3.38
CA ASN A 371 -51.54 -35.28 3.96
C ASN A 371 -53.04 -35.10 4.24
N ALA A 372 -53.90 -35.82 3.52
CA ALA A 372 -55.36 -35.77 3.67
C ALA A 372 -55.86 -36.09 5.09
N SER A 373 -55.00 -36.65 5.96
CA SER A 373 -55.31 -36.97 7.36
C SER A 373 -55.12 -35.80 8.33
N ASN A 374 -54.60 -34.65 7.90
CA ASN A 374 -54.43 -33.46 8.75
C ASN A 374 -55.47 -32.39 8.38
N ILE A 375 -56.50 -32.27 9.22
CA ILE A 375 -57.61 -31.28 9.13
C ILE A 375 -57.15 -29.82 9.33
N GLY A 376 -55.84 -29.55 9.38
CA GLY A 376 -55.24 -28.22 9.43
C GLY A 376 -54.25 -27.94 8.29
N SER A 377 -54.17 -28.82 7.30
CA SER A 377 -53.34 -28.58 6.11
C SER A 377 -54.00 -27.53 5.22
N LYS A 378 -53.23 -26.48 5.01
CA LYS A 378 -53.59 -25.16 4.52
C LYS A 378 -53.35 -25.13 3.01
N ILE A 379 -54.34 -24.80 2.17
CA ILE A 379 -54.19 -24.80 0.70
C ILE A 379 -53.53 -23.51 0.25
N LEU A 380 -52.45 -23.60 -0.52
CA LEU A 380 -51.84 -22.46 -1.19
C LEU A 380 -52.69 -22.04 -2.39
N ILE A 381 -53.23 -20.84 -2.37
CA ILE A 381 -54.00 -20.26 -3.48
C ILE A 381 -53.30 -19.00 -3.98
N VAL A 382 -53.50 -18.67 -5.25
CA VAL A 382 -53.13 -17.36 -5.81
C VAL A 382 -54.42 -16.56 -5.96
N ASP A 383 -54.49 -15.39 -5.33
CA ASP A 383 -55.67 -14.52 -5.43
C ASP A 383 -55.71 -13.75 -6.77
N SER A 384 -56.80 -13.01 -7.02
CA SER A 384 -56.98 -12.24 -8.25
C SER A 384 -55.98 -11.09 -8.44
N ASN A 385 -55.19 -10.77 -7.41
CA ASN A 385 -54.12 -9.77 -7.44
C ASN A 385 -52.73 -10.41 -7.51
N ASN A 386 -52.66 -11.72 -7.80
CA ASN A 386 -51.45 -12.54 -7.85
C ASN A 386 -50.73 -12.73 -6.49
N ASN A 387 -51.39 -12.49 -5.36
CA ASN A 387 -50.79 -12.78 -4.07
C ASN A 387 -50.94 -14.26 -3.73
N VAL A 388 -49.88 -14.85 -3.17
CA VAL A 388 -49.89 -16.21 -2.66
C VAL A 388 -50.49 -16.19 -1.24
N GLN A 389 -51.67 -16.78 -1.07
CA GLN A 389 -52.38 -16.87 0.21
C GLN A 389 -52.64 -18.32 0.61
N VAL A 390 -53.08 -18.52 1.85
CA VAL A 390 -53.31 -19.86 2.40
C VAL A 390 -54.70 -19.94 3.05
N THR A 391 -55.55 -20.87 2.61
CA THR A 391 -56.95 -21.01 3.10
C THR A 391 -57.24 -22.36 3.77
N ASP A 392 -58.14 -22.33 4.76
CA ASP A 392 -58.58 -23.46 5.58
C ASP A 392 -59.97 -24.00 5.16
N LYS A 393 -60.63 -23.43 4.15
CA LYS A 393 -62.05 -23.72 3.85
C LYS A 393 -62.26 -24.31 2.46
N ILE A 394 -62.59 -25.61 2.42
CA ILE A 394 -63.60 -26.11 1.47
C ILE A 394 -64.93 -26.02 2.23
N ALA A 395 -65.62 -24.89 2.11
CA ALA A 395 -66.94 -24.72 2.71
C ALA A 395 -67.99 -25.51 1.91
N ASN A 396 -68.77 -26.36 2.59
CA ASN A 396 -70.15 -26.85 2.40
C ASN A 396 -70.87 -26.88 1.02
N ASP A 397 -70.24 -26.58 -0.10
CA ASP A 397 -70.87 -26.49 -1.44
C ASP A 397 -70.70 -27.78 -2.25
N LEU A 398 -70.76 -28.94 -1.57
CA LEU A 398 -70.97 -30.21 -2.26
C LEU A 398 -72.46 -30.50 -2.26
N SER A 399 -73.07 -30.64 -3.45
CA SER A 399 -74.50 -30.90 -3.71
C SER A 399 -75.01 -32.27 -3.21
N ILE A 400 -74.62 -32.69 -2.01
CA ILE A 400 -74.97 -33.98 -1.41
C ILE A 400 -76.14 -33.74 -0.43
N PRO A 401 -77.33 -34.34 -0.64
CA PRO A 401 -78.46 -34.17 0.25
C PRO A 401 -78.14 -34.55 1.70
N SER A 402 -78.45 -33.65 2.64
CA SER A 402 -78.19 -33.83 4.07
C SER A 402 -79.37 -34.54 4.75
N PRO A 403 -79.20 -35.71 5.39
CA PRO A 403 -80.30 -36.42 6.03
C PRO A 403 -80.51 -36.06 7.50
N ALA A 404 -81.76 -36.14 7.97
CA ALA A 404 -82.09 -36.38 9.37
C ALA A 404 -82.66 -37.80 9.51
N ILE A 405 -82.22 -38.54 10.52
CA ILE A 405 -82.61 -39.93 10.77
C ILE A 405 -83.17 -40.02 12.19
N PHE A 406 -84.36 -40.60 12.31
CA PHE A 406 -85.01 -40.91 13.57
C PHE A 406 -85.20 -42.41 13.65
N THR A 407 -84.95 -42.98 14.82
CA THR A 407 -84.97 -44.43 15.03
C THR A 407 -85.82 -44.75 16.23
N LEU A 408 -86.66 -45.78 16.13
CA LEU A 408 -87.36 -46.33 17.27
C LEU A 408 -86.34 -47.13 18.09
N LEU A 409 -85.91 -46.60 19.25
CA LEU A 409 -84.88 -47.26 20.06
C LEU A 409 -85.45 -48.32 21.02
N THR A 410 -86.77 -48.35 21.22
CA THR A 410 -87.43 -49.31 22.11
C THR A 410 -88.68 -49.88 21.43
N ALA A 411 -88.77 -51.20 21.36
CA ALA A 411 -89.87 -51.87 20.67
C ALA A 411 -91.22 -51.50 21.29
N GLN A 412 -92.24 -51.28 20.45
CA GLN A 412 -93.58 -50.90 20.91
C GLN A 412 -94.52 -52.10 20.80
N SER A 413 -94.72 -52.82 21.90
CA SER A 413 -95.63 -53.96 21.96
C SER A 413 -97.09 -53.52 21.87
N ASN A 414 -97.93 -54.28 21.16
CA ASN A 414 -99.36 -53.98 20.97
C ASN A 414 -99.65 -52.56 20.44
N PHE A 415 -98.73 -51.99 19.66
CA PHE A 415 -98.91 -50.75 18.94
C PHE A 415 -100.15 -50.84 18.04
N LEU A 416 -100.92 -49.74 17.95
CA LEU A 416 -102.25 -49.70 17.31
C LEU A 416 -103.33 -50.63 17.87
N ASP A 417 -103.13 -51.32 19.00
CA ASP A 417 -104.23 -52.08 19.62
C ASP A 417 -105.44 -51.17 19.92
N ASN A 418 -106.65 -51.71 19.72
CA ASN A 418 -107.93 -50.97 19.79
C ASN A 418 -108.00 -49.68 18.96
N THR A 419 -107.19 -49.55 17.91
CA THR A 419 -107.23 -48.37 17.02
C THR A 419 -108.15 -48.65 15.83
N ALA A 420 -109.18 -47.82 15.64
CA ALA A 420 -110.09 -47.97 14.50
C ALA A 420 -109.37 -47.72 13.16
N ALA A 421 -109.89 -48.29 12.06
CA ALA A 421 -109.38 -47.99 10.73
C ALA A 421 -109.47 -46.47 10.45
N GLY A 422 -108.40 -45.88 9.93
CA GLY A 422 -108.27 -44.43 9.71
C GLY A 422 -107.70 -43.63 10.89
N ALA A 423 -107.64 -44.23 12.09
CA ALA A 423 -107.03 -43.61 13.29
C ALA A 423 -105.53 -43.95 13.39
N LYS A 424 -104.80 -43.14 14.18
CA LYS A 424 -103.34 -43.14 14.29
C LYS A 424 -102.86 -43.00 15.73
N LYS A 425 -101.67 -43.54 16.02
CA LYS A 425 -100.95 -43.35 17.27
C LYS A 425 -99.57 -42.75 16.99
N THR A 426 -99.08 -41.93 17.92
CA THR A 426 -97.73 -41.39 17.88
C THR A 426 -96.71 -42.49 18.07
N VAL A 427 -95.63 -42.46 17.27
CA VAL A 427 -94.52 -43.41 17.37
C VAL A 427 -93.38 -42.74 18.12
N PRO A 428 -92.94 -43.27 19.28
CA PRO A 428 -91.93 -42.61 20.10
C PRO A 428 -90.53 -42.80 19.51
N MET A 429 -90.06 -41.86 18.70
CA MET A 429 -88.80 -41.95 17.98
C MET A 429 -87.68 -41.17 18.69
N SER A 430 -86.43 -41.53 18.41
CA SER A 430 -85.27 -40.76 18.85
C SER A 430 -84.50 -40.21 17.65
N LEU A 431 -84.19 -38.90 17.66
CA LEU A 431 -83.34 -38.28 16.66
C LEU A 431 -81.92 -38.85 16.77
N THR A 432 -81.50 -39.59 15.75
CA THR A 432 -80.20 -40.29 15.70
C THR A 432 -79.14 -39.46 14.97
N LYS A 433 -79.54 -38.73 13.92
CA LYS A 433 -78.66 -37.85 13.15
C LYS A 433 -79.47 -36.67 12.64
N ASN A 434 -78.92 -35.47 12.69
CA ASN A 434 -79.49 -34.30 12.02
C ASN A 434 -78.39 -33.54 11.27
N ALA A 435 -78.37 -33.67 9.95
CA ALA A 435 -77.52 -32.85 9.08
C ALA A 435 -78.31 -31.71 8.41
N ILE A 436 -79.62 -31.59 8.67
CA ILE A 436 -80.47 -30.56 8.08
C ILE A 436 -80.43 -29.32 8.98
N LYS A 437 -79.76 -28.26 8.49
CA LYS A 437 -79.67 -26.99 9.22
C LYS A 437 -81.06 -26.41 9.49
N GLY A 438 -81.36 -26.13 10.76
CA GLY A 438 -82.61 -25.51 11.20
C GLY A 438 -83.77 -26.49 11.48
N LEU A 439 -83.63 -27.78 11.17
CA LEU A 439 -84.59 -28.79 11.60
C LEU A 439 -84.42 -29.09 13.08
N THR A 440 -85.53 -29.11 13.83
CA THR A 440 -85.53 -29.44 15.26
C THR A 440 -86.49 -30.56 15.58
N PHE A 441 -86.25 -31.27 16.68
CA PHE A 441 -87.09 -32.36 17.16
C PHE A 441 -87.36 -32.19 18.65
N ASP A 442 -88.63 -32.21 19.03
CA ASP A 442 -89.08 -32.24 20.42
C ASP A 442 -89.54 -33.66 20.77
N ALA A 443 -88.71 -34.36 21.54
CA ALA A 443 -88.96 -35.73 21.97
C ALA A 443 -90.15 -35.86 22.94
N SER A 444 -90.57 -34.77 23.60
CA SER A 444 -91.72 -34.84 24.53
C SER A 444 -93.06 -34.91 23.80
N SER A 445 -93.14 -34.30 22.62
CA SER A 445 -94.33 -34.26 21.77
C SER A 445 -94.21 -35.09 20.49
N GLU A 446 -93.02 -35.68 20.25
CA GLU A 446 -92.66 -36.40 19.01
C GLU A 446 -92.85 -35.54 17.76
N THR A 447 -92.61 -34.23 17.91
CA THR A 447 -92.81 -33.22 16.87
C THR A 447 -91.51 -32.85 16.20
N ILE A 448 -91.46 -32.99 14.88
CA ILE A 448 -90.40 -32.44 14.03
C ILE A 448 -90.85 -31.07 13.55
N THR A 449 -89.99 -30.06 13.68
CA THR A 449 -90.19 -28.74 13.06
C THR A 449 -89.26 -28.61 11.88
N PHE A 450 -89.84 -28.59 10.68
CA PHE A 450 -89.14 -28.45 9.42
C PHE A 450 -88.95 -26.96 9.10
N PRO A 451 -87.73 -26.49 8.74
CA PRO A 451 -87.56 -25.18 8.13
C PRO A 451 -88.11 -25.20 6.69
N PRO A 452 -88.25 -24.05 6.01
CA PRO A 452 -88.65 -24.03 4.61
C PRO A 452 -87.73 -24.88 3.71
N GLY A 453 -88.31 -25.63 2.78
CA GLY A 453 -87.57 -26.52 1.90
C GLY A 453 -88.41 -27.55 1.16
N ILE A 454 -87.76 -28.27 0.24
CA ILE A 454 -88.31 -29.47 -0.41
C ILE A 454 -87.76 -30.70 0.32
N TYR A 455 -88.65 -31.58 0.77
CA TYR A 455 -88.29 -32.73 1.60
C TYR A 455 -88.79 -34.05 1.00
N GLN A 456 -87.94 -35.07 1.02
CA GLN A 456 -88.37 -36.46 0.93
C GLN A 456 -88.41 -37.04 2.34
N ILE A 457 -89.60 -37.44 2.79
CA ILE A 457 -89.83 -38.03 4.11
C ILE A 457 -90.22 -39.49 3.90
N THR A 458 -89.50 -40.41 4.53
CA THR A 458 -89.72 -41.86 4.39
C THR A 458 -89.83 -42.51 5.76
N PHE A 459 -91.01 -43.06 6.05
CA PHE A 459 -91.26 -43.88 7.22
C PHE A 459 -91.04 -45.35 6.86
N ILE A 460 -90.07 -45.98 7.51
CA ILE A 460 -89.69 -47.38 7.37
C ILE A 460 -90.16 -48.09 8.63
N TYR A 461 -90.84 -49.21 8.48
CA TYR A 461 -91.26 -50.01 9.62
C TYR A 461 -91.02 -51.49 9.39
N GLU A 462 -90.75 -52.17 10.49
CA GLU A 462 -90.83 -53.61 10.61
C GLU A 462 -91.67 -53.91 11.85
N ALA A 463 -92.58 -54.86 11.73
CA ALA A 463 -93.52 -55.20 12.78
C ALA A 463 -93.78 -56.71 12.83
N PHE A 464 -94.15 -57.17 14.02
CA PHE A 464 -94.61 -58.53 14.27
C PHE A 464 -96.06 -58.52 14.73
N VAL A 465 -96.87 -59.45 14.21
CA VAL A 465 -98.24 -59.70 14.67
C VAL A 465 -98.41 -61.18 14.96
N GLY A 466 -98.96 -61.51 16.13
CA GLY A 466 -99.43 -62.86 16.46
C GLY A 466 -100.85 -63.10 15.93
N GLY A 467 -101.12 -64.28 15.36
CA GLY A 467 -102.45 -64.70 14.87
C GLY A 467 -102.54 -64.90 13.35
N SER A 468 -103.77 -64.90 12.80
CA SER A 468 -104.09 -65.22 11.40
C SER A 468 -103.98 -64.02 10.42
N CYS A 469 -103.31 -62.93 10.81
CA CYS A 469 -103.14 -61.80 9.89
C CYS A 469 -102.21 -62.16 8.73
N THR A 470 -102.63 -61.85 7.50
CA THR A 470 -101.86 -62.14 6.28
C THR A 470 -101.51 -60.89 5.48
N VAL A 471 -102.23 -59.79 5.69
CA VAL A 471 -101.99 -58.50 5.03
C VAL A 471 -102.16 -57.37 6.05
N SER A 472 -101.06 -56.67 6.29
CA SER A 472 -101.05 -55.43 7.06
C SER A 472 -101.48 -54.26 6.18
N SER A 473 -102.11 -53.25 6.78
CA SER A 473 -102.42 -51.98 6.11
C SER A 473 -102.18 -50.84 7.08
N TYR A 474 -101.25 -49.95 6.73
CA TYR A 474 -100.92 -48.78 7.52
C TYR A 474 -100.98 -47.50 6.71
N LEU A 475 -101.07 -46.39 7.43
CA LEU A 475 -101.10 -45.06 6.85
C LEU A 475 -100.18 -44.13 7.64
N VAL A 476 -99.60 -43.16 6.94
CA VAL A 476 -98.88 -42.02 7.52
C VAL A 476 -99.44 -40.75 6.90
N ASP A 477 -99.73 -39.76 7.74
CA ASP A 477 -100.24 -38.45 7.33
C ASP A 477 -99.05 -37.48 7.26
N PHE A 478 -98.37 -37.37 6.12
CA PHE A 478 -97.20 -36.51 5.94
C PHE A 478 -97.56 -35.02 5.93
N PRO A 479 -96.65 -34.11 6.32
CA PRO A 479 -96.92 -32.68 6.27
C PRO A 479 -96.98 -32.17 4.84
N LYS A 480 -97.88 -31.21 4.59
CA LYS A 480 -97.92 -30.38 3.37
C LYS A 480 -98.19 -28.94 3.77
N GLU A 481 -98.03 -28.00 2.84
CA GLU A 481 -98.26 -26.56 3.05
C GLU A 481 -99.50 -26.23 3.89
N VAL A 482 -100.61 -26.94 3.65
CA VAL A 482 -101.86 -26.81 4.40
C VAL A 482 -102.42 -28.20 4.72
N GLY A 483 -102.33 -28.62 5.98
CA GLY A 483 -102.84 -29.91 6.46
C GLY A 483 -101.86 -31.08 6.23
N THR A 484 -102.39 -32.28 5.97
CA THR A 484 -101.57 -33.48 5.75
C THR A 484 -101.92 -34.20 4.45
N GLN A 485 -100.96 -34.96 3.92
CA GLN A 485 -101.18 -35.94 2.86
C GLN A 485 -101.08 -37.35 3.43
N ARG A 486 -102.20 -38.06 3.41
CA ARG A 486 -102.26 -39.46 3.82
C ARG A 486 -101.72 -40.35 2.72
N ILE A 487 -100.75 -41.19 3.07
CA ILE A 487 -100.25 -42.26 2.20
C ILE A 487 -100.54 -43.60 2.88
N HIS A 488 -101.17 -44.50 2.14
CA HIS A 488 -101.47 -45.85 2.59
C HIS A 488 -100.47 -46.83 2.01
N SER A 489 -100.11 -47.84 2.79
CA SER A 489 -99.27 -48.96 2.34
C SER A 489 -99.81 -50.26 2.92
N THR A 490 -99.74 -51.32 2.11
CA THR A 490 -100.08 -52.68 2.53
C THR A 490 -98.86 -53.57 2.38
N ALA A 491 -98.59 -54.43 3.37
CA ALA A 491 -97.50 -55.39 3.31
C ALA A 491 -98.00 -56.80 3.62
N SER A 492 -97.65 -57.74 2.75
CA SER A 492 -97.87 -59.17 2.98
C SER A 492 -97.00 -59.67 4.12
N HIS A 493 -97.59 -60.53 4.94
CA HIS A 493 -96.90 -61.15 6.06
C HIS A 493 -96.01 -62.28 5.57
N LYS A 494 -94.82 -62.41 6.15
CA LYS A 494 -93.98 -63.60 6.04
C LYS A 494 -94.11 -64.40 7.33
N ALA A 495 -94.27 -65.71 7.18
CA ALA A 495 -94.32 -66.61 8.32
C ALA A 495 -92.95 -66.61 9.00
N ASP A 496 -92.93 -66.41 10.32
CA ASP A 496 -91.72 -66.60 11.10
C ASP A 496 -91.41 -68.11 11.16
N ALA A 497 -90.14 -68.47 10.93
CA ALA A 497 -89.65 -69.84 11.03
C ALA A 497 -89.78 -70.43 12.46
N SER A 498 -90.03 -69.59 13.47
CA SER A 498 -90.28 -70.00 14.86
C SER A 498 -91.71 -70.46 15.17
N GLY A 499 -92.67 -70.24 14.26
CA GLY A 499 -94.07 -70.63 14.44
C GLY A 499 -94.88 -69.78 15.44
N LEU A 500 -94.31 -68.69 15.98
CA LEU A 500 -94.92 -67.87 17.03
C LEU A 500 -95.52 -66.54 16.54
N GLY A 501 -95.42 -66.23 15.24
CA GLY A 501 -96.00 -65.01 14.65
C GLY A 501 -95.71 -64.85 13.17
N THR A 502 -96.12 -63.71 12.62
CA THR A 502 -95.79 -63.30 11.25
C THR A 502 -95.13 -61.93 11.28
N ASN A 503 -94.10 -61.74 10.44
CA ASN A 503 -93.41 -60.47 10.29
C ASN A 503 -93.82 -59.77 9.00
N HIS A 504 -93.88 -58.46 9.05
CA HIS A 504 -94.12 -57.64 7.88
C HIS A 504 -93.41 -56.31 8.05
N GLY A 505 -93.01 -55.74 6.94
CA GLY A 505 -92.34 -54.45 6.93
C GLY A 505 -92.68 -53.72 5.64
N GLY A 506 -92.48 -52.41 5.67
CA GLY A 506 -92.81 -51.57 4.54
C GLY A 506 -92.14 -50.22 4.63
N THR A 507 -92.18 -49.52 3.51
CA THR A 507 -91.78 -48.12 3.42
C THR A 507 -92.97 -47.31 2.96
N ILE A 508 -93.14 -46.13 3.55
CA ILE A 508 -94.16 -45.17 3.21
C ILE A 508 -93.43 -43.85 3.00
N SER A 509 -93.43 -43.34 1.78
CA SER A 509 -92.67 -42.14 1.41
C SER A 509 -93.58 -41.07 0.82
N TYR A 510 -93.25 -39.82 1.11
CA TYR A 510 -93.87 -38.66 0.48
C TYR A 510 -92.82 -37.56 0.25
N VAL A 511 -92.90 -36.92 -0.91
CA VAL A 511 -92.13 -35.72 -1.22
C VAL A 511 -93.07 -34.54 -1.06
N THR A 512 -92.63 -33.53 -0.30
CA THR A 512 -93.44 -32.36 0.03
C THR A 512 -92.60 -31.09 -0.04
N THR A 513 -93.25 -30.00 -0.40
CA THR A 513 -92.71 -28.64 -0.29
C THR A 513 -93.36 -28.00 0.93
N LEU A 514 -92.55 -27.34 1.76
CA LEU A 514 -92.99 -26.62 2.95
C LEU A 514 -92.43 -25.19 2.89
N ALA A 515 -93.22 -24.21 2.48
CA ALA A 515 -92.84 -22.81 2.29
C ALA A 515 -92.63 -22.08 3.62
N ASN A 516 -93.26 -22.60 4.68
CA ASN A 516 -93.16 -22.07 6.02
C ASN A 516 -92.62 -23.12 6.98
N THR A 517 -92.12 -22.65 8.12
CA THR A 517 -91.76 -23.53 9.23
C THR A 517 -92.97 -24.38 9.63
N THR A 518 -92.87 -25.70 9.50
CA THR A 518 -94.00 -26.61 9.66
C THR A 518 -93.69 -27.65 10.73
N SER A 519 -94.58 -27.77 11.72
CA SER A 519 -94.49 -28.81 12.75
C SER A 519 -95.28 -30.04 12.35
N TRP A 520 -94.72 -31.22 12.57
CA TRP A 520 -95.31 -32.50 12.21
C TRP A 520 -94.98 -33.57 13.23
N VAL A 521 -96.00 -34.29 13.69
CA VAL A 521 -95.86 -35.37 14.68
C VAL A 521 -95.65 -36.69 13.95
N ILE A 522 -94.70 -37.50 14.42
CA ILE A 522 -94.44 -38.82 13.86
C ILE A 522 -95.55 -39.78 14.29
N GLN A 523 -96.45 -40.12 13.36
CA GLN A 523 -97.60 -40.98 13.63
C GLN A 523 -97.74 -42.07 12.59
N LEU A 524 -98.12 -43.26 13.04
CA LEU A 524 -98.49 -44.39 12.20
C LEU A 524 -99.94 -44.75 12.51
N GLY A 525 -100.73 -45.02 11.48
CA GLY A 525 -102.14 -45.36 11.62
C GLY A 525 -102.53 -46.68 11.00
N ARG A 526 -103.72 -47.16 11.35
CA ARG A 526 -104.30 -48.40 10.84
C ARG A 526 -105.09 -48.11 9.56
N GLY A 527 -104.72 -48.77 8.47
CA GLY A 527 -105.47 -48.73 7.21
C GLY A 527 -106.66 -49.71 7.20
N SER A 528 -107.60 -49.49 6.28
CA SER A 528 -108.81 -50.30 6.14
C SER A 528 -108.66 -51.51 5.22
N SER A 529 -107.52 -51.63 4.52
CA SER A 529 -107.31 -52.63 3.45
C SER A 529 -106.63 -53.92 3.91
N GLY A 530 -106.29 -54.03 5.21
CA GLY A 530 -105.63 -55.20 5.79
C GLY A 530 -106.59 -56.03 6.64
N ASN A 531 -106.20 -57.27 6.97
CA ASN A 531 -106.99 -58.18 7.81
C ASN A 531 -106.45 -58.33 9.24
N CYS A 532 -105.48 -57.49 9.64
CA CYS A 532 -104.99 -57.42 11.02
C CYS A 532 -106.00 -56.69 11.92
N SER A 533 -106.63 -57.39 12.87
CA SER A 533 -107.55 -56.80 13.86
C SER A 533 -106.85 -56.33 15.15
N ASN A 534 -105.76 -57.01 15.54
CA ASN A 534 -105.05 -56.79 16.79
C ASN A 534 -103.90 -55.77 16.64
N GLY A 535 -103.36 -55.28 17.75
CA GLY A 535 -102.11 -54.51 17.73
C GLY A 535 -100.91 -55.30 17.20
N MET A 536 -99.85 -54.58 16.79
CA MET A 536 -98.57 -55.16 16.38
C MET A 536 -97.46 -54.80 17.36
N THR A 537 -96.34 -55.52 17.33
CA THR A 537 -95.09 -55.05 17.93
C THR A 537 -94.26 -54.33 16.87
N LEU A 538 -94.04 -53.01 17.01
CA LEU A 538 -93.05 -52.31 16.18
C LEU A 538 -91.64 -52.65 16.65
N VAL A 539 -90.77 -53.01 15.71
CA VAL A 539 -89.40 -53.48 15.98
C VAL A 539 -88.47 -52.29 16.17
N GLN A 540 -87.74 -52.28 17.29
CA GLN A 540 -86.69 -51.29 17.52
C GLN A 540 -85.57 -51.41 16.48
N ASN A 541 -84.91 -50.30 16.16
CA ASN A 541 -83.84 -50.16 15.15
C ASN A 541 -84.26 -50.42 13.70
N SER A 542 -85.22 -51.31 13.44
CA SER A 542 -85.79 -51.56 12.12
C SER A 542 -86.90 -50.56 11.74
N THR A 543 -87.51 -49.89 12.72
CA THR A 543 -88.48 -48.81 12.48
C THR A 543 -87.78 -47.45 12.52
N GLN A 544 -87.79 -46.73 11.40
CA GLN A 544 -87.05 -45.49 11.20
C GLN A 544 -87.87 -44.46 10.43
N LEU A 545 -87.54 -43.18 10.62
CA LEU A 545 -87.94 -42.10 9.75
C LEU A 545 -86.68 -41.45 9.17
N VAL A 546 -86.60 -41.39 7.85
CA VAL A 546 -85.50 -40.72 7.14
C VAL A 546 -86.06 -39.51 6.41
N VAL A 547 -85.45 -38.35 6.67
CA VAL A 547 -85.79 -37.07 6.03
C VAL A 547 -84.58 -36.62 5.23
N PHE A 548 -84.75 -36.37 3.94
CA PHE A 548 -83.77 -35.65 3.13
C PHE A 548 -84.30 -34.26 2.79
N LYS A 549 -83.49 -33.23 3.01
CA LYS A 549 -83.73 -31.92 2.39
C LYS A 549 -83.14 -31.98 0.98
N LEU A 550 -84.00 -31.95 -0.02
CA LEU A 550 -83.63 -32.02 -1.44
C LEU A 550 -83.16 -30.67 -1.97
N GLY A 551 -83.64 -29.57 -1.39
CA GLY A 551 -83.25 -28.22 -1.76
C GLY A 551 -83.93 -27.16 -0.89
N ASP A 552 -83.46 -25.93 -1.01
CA ASP A 552 -84.19 -24.73 -0.58
C ASP A 552 -85.33 -24.43 -1.60
N ILE A 553 -86.32 -23.63 -1.18
CA ILE A 553 -87.48 -23.23 -2.01
C ILE A 553 -87.13 -22.08 -2.94
#